data_AF-A0A7X9B2B6-F1
#
_entry.id   AF-A0A7X9B2B6-F1
#
_cell.length_a   1.000
_cell.length_b   1.000
_cell.length_c   1.000
_cell.angle_alpha   90.00
_cell.angle_beta   90.00
_cell.angle_gamma   90.00
#
_symmetry.space_group_name_H-M   'P 1'
#
loop_
_entity.id
_entity.type
_entity.pdbx_description
1 polymer ?
#
loop_
_entity_poly.entity_id
_entity_poly.type
_entity_poly.pdbx_seq_one_letter_code
_entity_poly.pdbx_strand_id
1 'polypeptide(L)'
;MNYDVTTNFKATIPDADAIYMTRVQTEWDDPHGEKPKYNWADYSFTAEDLQKLKRTGVIMHPLPRRQELDPACDNDPRAVYWRQMRNGMWIRSALIANIFGREQEITHYYMMNLK
;
A
#
# COMPACT_ATOMS: atom_id res chain seq x y z
N MET A 1 -11.92 -4.25 19.79
CA MET A 1 -11.62 -3.72 18.45
C MET A 1 -12.56 -4.47 17.51
N ASN A 2 -13.49 -3.79 16.86
CA ASN A 2 -14.50 -4.42 16.01
C ASN A 2 -13.92 -4.53 14.60
N TYR A 3 -14.04 -5.71 13.98
CA TYR A 3 -13.61 -5.97 12.61
C TYR A 3 -14.55 -6.97 11.95
N ASP A 4 -14.67 -6.88 10.63
CA ASP A 4 -15.43 -7.81 9.81
C ASP A 4 -14.46 -8.59 8.90
N VAL A 5 -14.72 -9.88 8.73
CA VAL A 5 -13.97 -10.76 7.83
C VAL A 5 -14.90 -11.19 6.69
N THR A 6 -14.44 -11.06 5.46
CA THR A 6 -15.23 -11.40 4.28
C THR A 6 -14.35 -12.02 3.20
N THR A 7 -14.94 -12.88 2.39
CA THR A 7 -14.36 -13.40 1.15
C THR A 7 -14.81 -12.59 -0.08
N ASN A 8 -15.75 -11.67 0.08
CA ASN A 8 -16.24 -10.81 -0.99
C ASN A 8 -15.56 -9.44 -0.94
N PHE A 9 -14.30 -9.39 -1.37
CA PHE A 9 -13.52 -8.16 -1.43
C PHE A 9 -14.20 -7.08 -2.28
N LYS A 10 -14.74 -7.44 -3.45
CA LYS A 10 -15.31 -6.47 -4.39
C LYS A 10 -16.49 -5.69 -3.80
N ALA A 11 -17.28 -6.31 -2.93
CA ALA A 11 -18.43 -5.67 -2.30
C ALA A 11 -18.06 -4.60 -1.28
N THR A 12 -16.84 -4.62 -0.72
CA THR A 12 -16.42 -3.67 0.34
C THR A 12 -15.76 -2.39 -0.21
N ILE A 13 -15.38 -2.40 -1.49
CA ILE A 13 -14.67 -1.30 -2.16
C ILE A 13 -15.39 0.07 -2.06
N PRO A 14 -16.73 0.16 -2.23
CA PRO A 14 -17.43 1.45 -2.12
C PRO A 14 -17.36 2.11 -0.73
N ASP A 15 -17.20 1.30 0.33
CA ASP A 15 -17.21 1.78 1.71
C ASP A 15 -15.80 2.13 2.22
N ALA A 16 -14.75 1.66 1.56
CA ALA A 16 -13.38 1.86 1.96
C ALA A 16 -12.88 3.30 1.70
N ASP A 17 -12.25 3.89 2.72
CA ASP A 17 -11.46 5.13 2.56
C ASP A 17 -10.00 4.83 2.18
N ALA A 18 -9.51 3.65 2.53
CA ALA A 18 -8.21 3.15 2.12
C ALA A 18 -8.29 1.65 1.84
N ILE A 19 -7.70 1.23 0.73
CA ILE A 19 -7.53 -0.18 0.39
C ILE A 19 -6.04 -0.48 0.44
N TYR A 20 -5.63 -1.33 1.40
CA TYR A 20 -4.25 -1.78 1.53
C TYR A 20 -4.10 -3.15 0.89
N MET A 21 -3.56 -3.16 -0.33
CA MET A 21 -3.29 -4.38 -1.08
C MET A 21 -1.98 -5.00 -0.59
N THR A 22 -1.91 -6.33 -0.55
CA THR A 22 -0.69 -7.07 -0.17
C THR A 22 -0.19 -7.89 -1.33
N ARG A 23 1.14 -8.00 -1.45
CA ARG A 23 1.75 -8.91 -2.41
C ARG A 23 1.31 -10.34 -2.13
N VAL A 24 0.85 -10.99 -3.17
CA VAL A 24 0.64 -12.43 -3.20
C VAL A 24 1.98 -13.15 -3.19
N GLN A 25 2.19 -14.03 -2.20
CA GLN A 25 3.46 -14.75 -2.02
C GLN A 25 3.34 -16.22 -2.40
N THR A 26 3.32 -16.48 -3.71
CA THR A 26 3.28 -17.84 -4.26
C THR A 26 4.49 -18.70 -3.86
N GLU A 27 5.59 -18.07 -3.41
CA GLU A 27 6.81 -18.78 -2.97
C GLU A 27 6.64 -19.55 -1.66
N TRP A 28 5.62 -19.21 -0.85
CA TRP A 28 5.33 -19.91 0.41
C TRP A 28 4.10 -20.81 0.30
N ASP A 29 3.35 -20.69 -0.79
CA ASP A 29 2.09 -21.39 -0.98
C ASP A 29 2.26 -22.86 -1.42
N ASP A 30 3.48 -23.38 -1.63
CA ASP A 30 3.63 -24.85 -1.72
C ASP A 30 5.04 -25.49 -1.66
N PRO A 31 5.28 -26.43 -0.74
CA PRO A 31 6.30 -27.49 -0.86
C PRO A 31 5.87 -28.68 -1.77
N HIS A 32 4.58 -28.80 -2.13
CA HIS A 32 3.94 -29.99 -2.73
C HIS A 32 3.19 -29.75 -4.06
N GLY A 33 3.06 -28.51 -4.55
CA GLY A 33 2.56 -28.16 -5.89
C GLY A 33 1.04 -28.21 -6.11
N GLU A 34 0.23 -28.16 -5.06
CA GLU A 34 -1.20 -27.83 -5.12
C GLU A 34 -1.44 -26.41 -5.67
N LYS A 35 -2.49 -26.28 -6.50
CA LYS A 35 -2.92 -24.97 -7.01
C LYS A 35 -3.65 -24.20 -5.89
N PRO A 36 -3.55 -22.86 -5.84
CA PRO A 36 -4.28 -22.07 -4.87
C PRO A 36 -5.78 -22.38 -4.93
N LYS A 37 -6.41 -22.56 -3.76
CA LYS A 37 -7.86 -22.86 -3.63
C LYS A 37 -8.78 -21.66 -3.90
N TYR A 38 -8.23 -20.53 -4.34
CA TYR A 38 -8.97 -19.29 -4.59
C TYR A 38 -8.63 -18.70 -5.95
N ASN A 39 -9.58 -17.95 -6.52
CA ASN A 39 -9.37 -17.25 -7.78
C ASN A 39 -8.73 -15.89 -7.51
N TRP A 40 -7.55 -15.67 -8.07
CA TRP A 40 -6.81 -14.41 -7.96
C TRP A 40 -7.63 -13.19 -8.36
N ALA A 41 -8.49 -13.32 -9.37
CA ALA A 41 -9.30 -12.23 -9.88
C ALA A 41 -10.27 -11.67 -8.81
N ASP A 42 -10.71 -12.51 -7.88
CA ASP A 42 -11.67 -12.13 -6.83
C ASP A 42 -11.05 -11.14 -5.83
N TYR A 43 -9.71 -11.19 -5.66
CA TYR A 43 -8.94 -10.39 -4.72
C TYR A 43 -7.95 -9.42 -5.39
N SER A 44 -7.94 -9.34 -6.72
CA SER A 44 -7.15 -8.35 -7.45
C SER A 44 -7.86 -7.00 -7.47
N PHE A 45 -7.15 -5.89 -7.65
CA PHE A 45 -7.74 -4.56 -7.80
C PHE A 45 -7.52 -4.04 -9.22
N THR A 46 -8.60 -3.81 -9.97
CA THR A 46 -8.56 -3.45 -11.39
C THR A 46 -9.05 -2.01 -11.65
N ALA A 47 -8.92 -1.56 -12.90
CA ALA A 47 -9.46 -0.27 -13.33
C ALA A 47 -10.99 -0.16 -13.18
N GLU A 48 -11.74 -1.26 -13.28
CA GLU A 48 -13.18 -1.28 -13.04
C GLU A 48 -13.52 -1.10 -11.55
N ASP A 49 -12.72 -1.70 -10.67
CA ASP A 49 -12.89 -1.55 -9.22
C ASP A 49 -12.55 -0.15 -8.74
N LEU A 50 -11.58 0.49 -9.39
CA LEU A 50 -11.22 1.88 -9.17
C LEU A 50 -12.41 2.84 -9.41
N GLN A 51 -13.37 2.49 -10.28
CA GLN A 51 -14.59 3.29 -10.48
C GLN A 51 -15.56 3.20 -9.30
N LYS A 52 -15.49 2.12 -8.51
CA LYS A 52 -16.35 1.90 -7.34
C LYS A 52 -15.77 2.53 -6.08
N LEU A 53 -14.45 2.70 -6.02
CA LEU A 53 -13.77 3.32 -4.89
C LEU A 53 -14.21 4.79 -4.75
N LYS A 54 -14.35 5.27 -3.51
CA LYS A 54 -14.64 6.68 -3.23
C LYS A 54 -13.65 7.60 -3.94
N ARG A 55 -14.09 8.80 -4.32
CA ARG A 55 -13.20 9.83 -4.91
C ARG A 55 -12.09 10.27 -3.95
N THR A 56 -12.36 10.22 -2.64
CA THR A 56 -11.40 10.50 -1.57
C THR A 56 -10.63 9.27 -1.11
N GLY A 57 -11.01 8.08 -1.60
CA GLY A 57 -10.38 6.82 -1.22
C GLY A 57 -8.96 6.73 -1.75
N VAL A 58 -8.11 5.94 -1.10
CA VAL A 58 -6.72 5.72 -1.54
C VAL A 58 -6.38 4.25 -1.67
N ILE A 59 -5.45 3.93 -2.56
CA ILE A 59 -4.93 2.58 -2.78
C ILE A 59 -3.46 2.56 -2.34
N MET A 60 -3.16 1.65 -1.42
CA MET A 60 -1.84 1.45 -0.84
C MET A 60 -1.33 0.04 -1.18
N HIS A 61 -0.02 -0.10 -1.31
CA HIS A 61 0.62 -1.37 -1.60
C HIS A 61 2.10 -1.32 -1.19
N PRO A 62 2.64 -2.35 -0.51
CA PRO A 62 4.03 -2.34 -0.03
C PRO A 62 5.07 -2.57 -1.13
N LEU A 63 4.65 -3.12 -2.28
CA LEU A 63 5.47 -3.47 -3.44
C LEU A 63 6.54 -4.57 -3.15
N PRO A 64 7.10 -5.24 -4.17
CA PRO A 64 6.71 -5.22 -5.59
C PRO A 64 5.32 -5.84 -5.78
N ARG A 65 4.57 -5.36 -6.78
CA ARG A 65 3.25 -5.90 -7.12
C ARG A 65 3.32 -6.97 -8.21
N ARG A 66 2.32 -7.84 -8.28
CA ARG A 66 2.06 -8.77 -9.39
C ARG A 66 0.63 -8.55 -9.94
N GLN A 67 -0.17 -9.61 -9.96
CA GLN A 67 -1.52 -9.62 -10.56
C GLN A 67 -2.56 -9.01 -9.61
N GLU A 68 -2.23 -8.85 -8.33
CA GLU A 68 -3.12 -8.30 -7.31
C GLU A 68 -3.48 -6.83 -7.53
N LEU A 69 -2.71 -6.07 -8.33
CA LEU A 69 -2.95 -4.65 -8.56
C LEU A 69 -2.61 -4.29 -10.01
N ASP A 70 -3.63 -3.93 -10.77
CA ASP A 70 -3.52 -3.60 -12.19
C ASP A 70 -2.72 -2.28 -12.41
N PRO A 71 -1.67 -2.29 -13.24
CA PRO A 71 -0.95 -1.08 -13.65
C PRO A 71 -1.81 0.01 -14.29
N ALA A 72 -2.99 -0.32 -14.83
CA ALA A 72 -3.92 0.68 -15.35
C ALA A 72 -4.37 1.69 -14.27
N CYS A 73 -4.23 1.35 -12.98
CA CYS A 73 -4.55 2.24 -11.86
C CYS A 73 -3.47 3.30 -11.57
N ASP A 74 -2.27 3.20 -12.16
CA ASP A 74 -1.08 4.01 -11.77
C ASP A 74 -1.26 5.51 -11.90
N ASN A 75 -2.01 5.92 -12.93
CA ASN A 75 -2.18 7.34 -13.25
C ASN A 75 -3.32 7.99 -12.44
N ASP A 76 -4.09 7.21 -11.66
CA ASP A 76 -5.15 7.76 -10.83
C ASP A 76 -4.54 8.42 -9.58
N PRO A 77 -4.97 9.64 -9.20
CA PRO A 77 -4.45 10.33 -8.02
C PRO A 77 -4.66 9.58 -6.69
N ARG A 78 -5.57 8.60 -6.66
CA ARG A 78 -5.83 7.73 -5.50
C ARG A 78 -4.80 6.61 -5.35
N ALA A 79 -4.00 6.32 -6.39
CA ALA A 79 -2.89 5.38 -6.34
C ALA A 79 -1.69 5.98 -5.59
N VAL A 80 -1.65 5.81 -4.26
CA VAL A 80 -0.67 6.48 -3.40
C VAL A 80 0.55 5.63 -3.04
N TYR A 81 0.65 4.38 -3.51
CA TYR A 81 1.75 3.47 -3.19
C TYR A 81 3.14 3.99 -3.61
N TRP A 82 3.25 4.82 -4.66
CA TRP A 82 4.51 5.49 -4.99
C TRP A 82 4.91 6.54 -3.94
N ARG A 83 3.93 7.35 -3.50
CA ARG A 83 4.13 8.30 -2.40
C ARG A 83 4.44 7.57 -1.09
N GLN A 84 3.79 6.42 -0.85
CA GLN A 84 4.08 5.54 0.28
C GLN A 84 5.55 5.07 0.28
N MET A 85 6.11 4.64 -0.86
CA MET A 85 7.52 4.26 -0.93
C MET A 85 8.45 5.43 -0.57
N ARG A 86 8.15 6.63 -1.08
CA ARG A 86 8.92 7.85 -0.74
C ARG A 86 8.80 8.17 0.75
N ASN A 87 7.60 8.07 1.32
CA ASN A 87 7.38 8.25 2.76
C ASN A 87 8.15 7.22 3.59
N GLY A 88 8.35 6.01 3.06
CA GLY A 88 9.20 4.98 3.65
C GLY A 88 10.68 5.39 3.76
N MET A 89 11.19 6.22 2.85
CA MET A 89 12.53 6.82 3.01
C MET A 89 12.54 7.83 4.17
N TRP A 90 11.58 8.76 4.18
CA TRP A 90 11.52 9.83 5.19
C TRP A 90 11.33 9.29 6.61
N ILE A 91 10.43 8.31 6.79
CA ILE A 91 10.20 7.74 8.12
C ILE A 91 11.43 7.00 8.64
N ARG A 92 12.20 6.34 7.76
CA ARG A 92 13.47 5.70 8.13
C ARG A 92 14.52 6.73 8.52
N SER A 93 14.66 7.82 7.75
CA SER A 93 15.56 8.92 8.10
C SER A 93 15.20 9.54 9.46
N ALA A 94 13.91 9.79 9.71
CA ALA A 94 13.43 10.30 10.99
C ALA A 94 13.68 9.32 12.14
N LEU A 95 13.40 8.03 11.93
CA LEU A 95 13.64 6.99 12.92
C LEU A 95 15.13 6.86 13.27
N ILE A 96 16.02 6.86 12.26
CA ILE A 96 17.47 6.83 12.46
C ILE A 96 17.92 8.08 13.23
N ALA A 97 17.48 9.27 12.82
CA ALA A 97 17.81 10.51 13.51
C ALA A 97 17.39 10.48 14.97
N ASN A 98 16.21 9.95 15.27
CA ASN A 98 15.71 9.82 16.64
C ASN A 98 16.53 8.82 17.47
N ILE A 99 16.79 7.62 16.93
CA ILE A 99 17.58 6.58 17.60
C ILE A 99 18.98 7.09 18.00
N PHE A 100 19.61 7.90 17.15
CA PHE A 100 20.95 8.44 17.40
C PHE A 100 20.95 9.85 18.05
N GLY A 101 19.78 10.39 18.41
CA GLY A 101 19.66 11.72 19.04
C GLY A 101 20.13 12.88 18.16
N ARG A 102 19.96 12.79 16.83
CA ARG A 102 20.43 13.78 15.83
C ARG A 102 19.35 14.71 15.30
N GLU A 103 18.11 14.55 15.73
CA GLU A 103 16.95 15.33 15.29
C GLU A 103 17.13 16.86 15.44
N GLN A 104 17.70 17.31 16.56
CA GLN A 104 17.92 18.74 16.84
C GLN A 104 18.98 19.33 15.91
N GLU A 105 20.07 18.60 15.68
CA GLU A 105 21.17 19.01 14.80
C GLU A 105 20.69 19.18 13.36
N ILE A 106 19.95 18.19 12.84
CA ILE A 106 19.35 18.22 11.49
C ILE A 106 18.37 19.40 11.35
N THR A 107 17.51 19.59 12.34
CA THR A 107 16.51 20.68 12.32
C THR A 107 17.18 22.05 12.37
N HIS A 108 18.19 22.22 13.22
CA HIS A 108 18.95 23.45 13.34
C HIS A 108 19.66 23.80 12.03
N TYR A 109 20.33 22.82 11.40
CA TYR A 109 20.98 23.02 10.11
C TYR A 109 20.00 23.48 9.04
N TYR A 110 18.83 22.83 8.94
CA TYR A 110 17.79 23.20 7.98
C TYR A 110 17.31 24.65 8.18
N MET A 111 17.02 25.05 9.42
CA MET A 111 16.54 26.40 9.73
C MET A 111 17.55 27.50 9.42
N MET A 112 18.86 27.21 9.50
CA MET A 112 19.90 28.21 9.29
C MET A 112 20.41 28.31 7.85
N ASN A 113 20.20 27.26 7.03
CA ASN A 113 20.86 27.17 5.72
C ASN A 113 19.91 26.91 4.54
N LEU A 114 18.70 26.40 4.78
CA LEU A 114 17.83 25.88 3.73
C LEU A 114 16.41 26.45 3.76
N LYS A 115 16.12 27.34 4.70
CA LYS A 115 14.82 27.99 4.87
C LYS A 115 14.89 29.47 4.57
#